data_AF-A0A5A7RPR5-F1
#
_entry.id   AF-A0A5A7RPR5-F1
#
_cell.length_a   1.000
_cell.length_b   1.000
_cell.length_c   1.000
_cell.angle_alpha   90.00
_cell.angle_beta   90.00
_cell.angle_gamma   90.00
#
_symmetry.space_group_name_H-M   'P 1'
#
loop_
_entity.id
_entity.type
_entity.pdbx_description
1 polymer ?
#
loop_
_entity_poly.entity_id
_entity_poly.type
_entity_poly.pdbx_seq_one_letter_code
_entity_poly.pdbx_strand_id
1 'polypeptide(L)'
;MFIPLVALFILSIVLPAISSYYFNLLMRFIKVKRGTILVAGALTVWLAYIFFMLPWIFIGEDMPEVRLLSYILSLVGLLILSYGVFRIYFDWREVIK
;
A
#
# COMPACT_ATOMS: atom_id res chain seq x y z
N MET A 1 0.21 26.30 9.75
CA MET A 1 0.02 25.43 8.56
C MET A 1 0.14 23.93 8.84
N PHE A 2 0.61 23.50 10.02
CA PHE A 2 0.95 22.11 10.34
C PHE A 2 -0.23 21.20 10.76
N ILE A 3 -1.20 21.74 11.49
CA ILE A 3 -2.32 20.97 12.08
C ILE A 3 -3.13 20.15 11.04
N PRO A 4 -3.53 20.69 9.87
CA PRO A 4 -4.29 19.90 8.90
C PRO A 4 -3.46 18.75 8.30
N LEU A 5 -2.15 18.95 8.11
CA LEU A 5 -1.26 17.95 7.53
C LEU A 5 -1.05 16.77 8.47
N VAL A 6 -0.87 17.05 9.76
CA VAL A 6 -0.74 16.03 10.81
C VAL A 6 -2.04 15.24 10.98
N ALA A 7 -3.20 15.92 10.96
CA ALA A 7 -4.50 15.26 11.05
C ALA A 7 -4.74 14.31 9.86
N LEU A 8 -4.44 14.75 8.63
CA LEU A 8 -4.52 13.90 7.43
C LEU A 8 -3.54 12.72 7.48
N PHE A 9 -2.33 12.93 8.00
CA PHE A 9 -1.35 11.88 8.18
C PHE A 9 -1.83 10.80 9.15
N ILE A 10 -2.37 11.19 10.31
CA ILE A 10 -2.94 10.24 11.28
C ILE A 10 -4.12 9.48 10.65
N LEU A 11 -5.01 10.17 9.93
CA LEU A 11 -6.14 9.53 9.25
C LEU A 11 -5.66 8.51 8.19
N SER A 12 -4.60 8.85 7.46
CA SER A 12 -3.96 7.98 6.47
C SER A 12 -3.28 6.75 7.07
N ILE A 13 -3.05 6.73 8.39
CA ILE A 13 -2.52 5.56 9.10
C ILE A 13 -3.63 4.59 9.47
N VAL A 14 -4.80 5.11 9.86
CA VAL A 14 -5.93 4.30 10.34
C VAL A 14 -6.68 3.64 9.18
N LEU A 15 -6.90 4.39 8.08
CA LEU A 15 -7.67 3.92 6.92
C LEU A 15 -7.15 2.61 6.29
N PRO A 16 -5.83 2.41 6.08
CA PRO A 16 -5.31 1.18 5.51
C PRO A 16 -5.51 -0.04 6.39
N ALA A 17 -5.47 0.12 7.72
CA ALA A 17 -5.74 -0.97 8.65
C ALA A 17 -7.18 -1.46 8.52
N ILE A 18 -8.14 -0.53 8.48
CA ILE A 18 -9.57 -0.83 8.29
C ILE A 18 -9.80 -1.45 6.90
N SER A 19 -9.22 -0.85 5.84
CA SER A 19 -9.34 -1.35 4.48
C SER A 19 -8.79 -2.77 4.34
N SER A 20 -7.63 -3.06 4.94
CA SER A 20 -7.01 -4.39 4.94
C SER A 20 -7.89 -5.43 5.63
N TYR A 21 -8.57 -5.08 6.72
CA TYR A 21 -9.51 -5.97 7.40
C TYR A 21 -10.66 -6.39 6.45
N TYR A 22 -11.35 -5.42 5.84
CA TYR A 22 -12.45 -5.70 4.92
C TYR A 22 -12.00 -6.41 3.64
N PHE A 23 -10.83 -6.06 3.12
CA PHE A 23 -10.24 -6.74 1.97
C PHE A 23 -9.99 -8.22 2.28
N ASN A 24 -9.36 -8.55 3.41
CA ASN A 24 -9.13 -9.94 3.80
C ASN A 24 -10.44 -10.70 4.02
N LEU A 25 -11.46 -10.06 4.59
CA LEU A 25 -12.80 -10.63 4.72
C LEU A 25 -13.38 -10.97 3.35
N LEU A 26 -13.33 -10.04 2.40
CA LEU A 26 -13.82 -10.23 1.03
C LEU A 26 -13.07 -11.35 0.30
N MET A 27 -11.73 -11.37 0.38
CA MET A 27 -10.90 -12.40 -0.25
C MET A 27 -11.21 -13.81 0.27
N ARG A 28 -11.57 -13.93 1.56
CA ARG A 28 -12.06 -15.20 2.14
C ARG A 28 -13.39 -15.63 1.54
N PHE A 29 -14.35 -14.71 1.34
CA PHE A 29 -15.64 -15.02 0.73
C PHE A 29 -15.49 -15.52 -0.72
N ILE A 30 -14.62 -14.88 -1.51
CA ILE A 30 -14.37 -15.30 -2.90
C ILE A 30 -13.36 -16.45 -3.02
N LYS A 31 -12.93 -17.04 -1.89
CA LYS A 31 -11.97 -18.17 -1.81
C LYS A 31 -10.62 -17.92 -2.50
N VAL A 32 -10.20 -16.66 -2.64
CA VAL A 32 -8.89 -16.32 -3.24
C VAL A 32 -7.80 -16.40 -2.18
N LYS A 33 -7.04 -17.49 -2.19
CA LYS A 33 -5.96 -17.77 -1.22
C LYS A 33 -4.77 -16.80 -1.32
N ARG A 34 -4.58 -16.16 -2.47
CA ARG A 34 -3.40 -15.32 -2.77
C ARG A 34 -3.62 -13.81 -2.57
N GLY A 35 -4.74 -13.41 -1.98
CA GLY A 35 -5.02 -12.00 -1.68
C GLY A 35 -4.00 -11.33 -0.77
N THR A 36 -3.28 -12.12 0.04
CA THR A 36 -2.21 -11.62 0.93
C THR A 36 -1.06 -10.95 0.18
N ILE A 37 -0.77 -11.33 -1.07
CA ILE A 37 0.23 -10.64 -1.91
C ILE A 37 -0.21 -9.20 -2.21
N LEU A 38 -1.49 -8.98 -2.47
CA LEU A 38 -2.02 -7.63 -2.70
C LEU A 38 -1.94 -6.77 -1.43
N VAL A 39 -2.19 -7.35 -0.26
CA VAL A 39 -2.01 -6.67 1.02
C VAL A 39 -0.54 -6.31 1.24
N ALA A 40 0.38 -7.22 0.97
CA ALA A 40 1.81 -6.95 1.09
C ALA A 40 2.25 -5.80 0.20
N GLY A 41 1.86 -5.82 -1.08
CA GLY A 41 2.16 -4.73 -2.03
C GLY A 41 1.55 -3.39 -1.60
N ALA A 42 0.29 -3.40 -1.14
CA ALA A 42 -0.37 -2.20 -0.63
C ALA A 42 0.32 -1.63 0.62
N LEU A 43 0.78 -2.48 1.54
CA LEU A 43 1.56 -2.07 2.71
C LEU A 43 2.91 -1.49 2.32
N THR A 44 3.58 -2.03 1.31
CA THR A 44 4.85 -1.46 0.80
C THR A 44 4.64 -0.07 0.21
N VAL A 45 3.58 0.14 -0.59
CA VAL A 45 3.24 1.47 -1.14
C VAL A 45 2.84 2.44 -0.01
N TRP A 46 2.09 1.96 0.98
CA TRP A 46 1.72 2.78 2.14
C TRP A 46 2.95 3.20 2.96
N LEU A 47 3.91 2.30 3.17
CA LEU A 47 5.18 2.62 3.80
C LEU A 47 5.96 3.66 2.99
N ALA A 48 5.98 3.54 1.67
CA ALA A 48 6.59 4.52 0.79
C ALA A 48 5.98 5.92 0.96
N TYR A 49 4.65 6.01 1.07
CA TYR A 49 3.94 7.25 1.34
C TYR A 49 4.30 7.85 2.70
N ILE A 50 4.43 7.01 3.75
CA ILE A 50 4.88 7.48 5.07
C ILE A 50 6.26 8.14 4.95
N PHE A 51 7.24 7.44 4.37
CA PHE A 51 8.58 7.99 4.18
C PHE A 51 8.56 9.27 3.33
N PHE A 52 7.73 9.35 2.30
CA PHE A 52 7.58 10.56 1.49
C PHE A 52 7.13 11.76 2.31
N MET A 53 6.18 11.57 3.22
CA MET A 53 5.57 12.64 4.01
C MET A 53 6.42 13.05 5.23
N LEU A 54 7.25 12.15 5.78
CA LEU A 54 8.02 12.39 7.00
C LEU A 54 8.85 13.69 6.96
N PRO A 55 9.68 13.98 5.93
CA PRO A 55 10.49 15.21 5.88
C PRO A 55 9.63 16.47 5.95
N TRP A 56 8.53 16.50 5.19
CA TRP A 56 7.60 17.63 5.17
C TRP A 56 6.91 17.85 6.51
N ILE A 57 6.63 16.77 7.25
CA ILE A 57 5.97 16.84 8.56
C ILE A 57 6.95 17.19 9.68
N PHE A 58 8.19 16.70 9.67
CA PHE A 58 9.11 16.88 10.81
C PHE A 58 10.14 17.98 10.61
N ILE A 59 10.51 18.25 9.37
CA ILE A 59 11.58 19.19 9.01
C ILE A 59 10.99 20.41 8.30
N GLY A 60 9.93 20.20 7.51
CA GLY A 60 9.27 21.26 6.75
C GLY A 60 9.89 21.53 5.37
N GLU A 61 10.92 20.79 5.00
CA GLU A 61 11.56 20.81 3.69
C GLU A 61 11.80 19.39 3.17
N ASP A 62 12.15 19.30 1.90
CA ASP A 62 12.43 18.02 1.26
C ASP A 62 13.81 17.47 1.64
N MET A 63 13.87 16.15 1.83
CA MET A 63 15.13 15.41 1.93
C MET A 63 15.28 14.47 0.72
N PRO A 64 16.21 14.74 -0.20
CA PRO A 64 16.38 13.96 -1.43
C PRO A 64 16.58 12.46 -1.19
N GLU A 65 17.31 12.08 -0.14
CA GLU A 65 17.60 10.69 0.21
C GLU A 65 16.33 9.94 0.64
N VAL A 66 15.50 10.59 1.45
CA VAL A 66 14.23 10.01 1.93
C VAL A 66 13.22 9.91 0.78
N ARG A 67 13.21 10.91 -0.11
CA ARG A 67 12.39 10.89 -1.32
C ARG A 67 12.80 9.75 -2.25
N LEU A 68 14.10 9.55 -2.48
CA LEU A 68 14.60 8.44 -3.30
C LEU A 68 14.20 7.09 -2.71
N LEU A 69 14.34 6.92 -1.39
CA LEU A 69 13.91 5.71 -0.69
C LEU A 69 12.41 5.46 -0.88
N SER A 70 11.58 6.50 -0.73
CA SER A 70 10.14 6.41 -0.98
C SER A 70 9.83 5.97 -2.41
N TYR A 71 10.54 6.48 -3.41
CA TYR A 71 10.34 6.06 -4.80
C TYR A 71 10.73 4.61 -5.04
N ILE A 72 11.82 4.15 -4.43
CA ILE A 72 12.23 2.74 -4.49
C ILE A 72 11.16 1.84 -3.85
N LEU A 73 10.67 2.21 -2.65
CA LEU A 73 9.61 1.46 -1.98
C LEU A 73 8.31 1.45 -2.80
N SER A 74 7.97 2.59 -3.41
CA SER A 74 6.78 2.70 -4.28
C SER A 74 6.89 1.77 -5.48
N LEU A 75 8.05 1.75 -6.13
CA LEU A 75 8.32 0.85 -7.26
C LEU A 75 8.21 -0.63 -6.85
N VAL A 76 8.85 -1.01 -5.73
CA VAL A 76 8.77 -2.39 -5.21
C VAL A 76 7.33 -2.78 -4.89
N GLY A 77 6.58 -1.90 -4.22
CA GLY A 77 5.17 -2.13 -3.90
C GLY A 77 4.31 -2.28 -5.15
N LEU A 78 4.51 -1.44 -6.17
CA LEU A 78 3.82 -1.55 -7.45
C LEU A 78 4.15 -2.86 -8.18
N LEU A 79 5.41 -3.30 -8.18
CA LEU A 79 5.80 -4.59 -8.77
C LEU A 79 5.11 -5.77 -8.07
N ILE A 80 5.03 -5.75 -6.74
CA ILE A 80 4.31 -6.77 -5.97
C ILE A 80 2.82 -6.76 -6.31
N LEU A 81 2.20 -5.58 -6.40
CA LEU A 81 0.79 -5.43 -6.76
C LEU A 81 0.52 -5.95 -8.19
N SER A 82 1.33 -5.55 -9.17
CA SER A 82 1.21 -6.02 -10.54
C SER A 82 1.34 -7.53 -10.64
N TYR A 83 2.32 -8.11 -9.94
CA TYR A 83 2.48 -9.57 -9.86
C TYR A 83 1.26 -10.25 -9.21
N GLY A 84 0.77 -9.69 -8.10
CA GLY A 84 -0.41 -10.20 -7.40
C GLY A 84 -1.66 -10.20 -8.27
N VAL A 85 -1.93 -9.12 -8.98
CA VAL A 85 -3.06 -9.01 -9.92
C VAL A 85 -2.94 -10.03 -11.03
N PHE A 86 -1.76 -10.13 -11.66
CA PHE A 86 -1.53 -11.11 -12.72
C PHE A 86 -1.75 -12.53 -12.23
N ARG A 87 -1.24 -12.89 -11.06
CA ARG A 87 -1.37 -14.24 -10.51
C ARG A 87 -2.81 -14.59 -10.14
N ILE A 88 -3.56 -13.66 -9.55
CA ILE A 88 -4.98 -13.84 -9.25
C ILE A 88 -5.79 -14.02 -10.54
N TYR A 89 -5.49 -13.23 -11.57
CA TYR A 89 -6.14 -13.37 -12.88
C TYR A 89 -5.90 -14.75 -13.51
N PHE A 90 -4.65 -15.26 -13.45
CA PHE A 90 -4.34 -16.60 -13.95
C PHE A 90 -5.08 -17.69 -13.18
N ASP A 91 -5.09 -17.61 -11.85
CA ASP A 91 -5.78 -18.59 -11.01
C ASP A 91 -7.30 -18.58 -11.28
N TRP A 92 -7.90 -17.42 -11.55
CA TRP A 92 -9.31 -17.32 -11.96
C TRP A 92 -9.57 -17.87 -13.36
N ARG A 93 -8.68 -17.58 -14.33
CA ARG A 93 -8.81 -18.07 -15.71
C ARG A 93 -8.75 -19.60 -15.80
N GLU A 94 -7.99 -20.25 -14.93
CA GLU A 94 -7.92 -21.71 -14.85
C GLU A 94 -9.21 -22.35 -14.33
N VAL A 95 -10.03 -21.62 -13.55
CA VAL A 95 -11.29 -22.13 -12.95
C VAL A 95 -12.50 -21.96 -13.87
N ILE A 96 -12.48 -21.00 -14.81
CA ILE A 96 -13.59 -20.72 -15.74
C ILE A 96 -13.56 -21.61 -17.01
N LYS A 97 -12.51 -22.41 -17.19
CA LYS A 97 -12.47 -23.46 -18.22
C LYS A 97 -13.25 -24.69 -17.77
#